data_AF-A0AAE1UUQ8-F1
#
_entry.id   AF-A0AAE1UUQ8-F1
#
_cell.length_a   1.000
_cell.length_b   1.000
_cell.length_c   1.000
_cell.angle_alpha   90.00
_cell.angle_beta   90.00
_cell.angle_gamma   90.00
#
_symmetry.space_group_name_H-M   'P 1'
#
loop_
_entity.id
_entity.type
_entity.pdbx_description
1 polymer ?
#
loop_
_entity_poly.entity_id
_entity_poly.type
_entity_poly.pdbx_seq_one_letter_code
_entity_poly.pdbx_strand_id
1 'polypeptide(L)'
;MARKRLRHTRNCSENVRNSILYKRATSLFKKAEEFSILCDVDVAIIIFRSGETEPLVWKSISLAREVLMRYLSVTDNDRSTKLIKLETYLSIKVNKKEEEIRKIEKLNEEKEMELLFNQFMEGRNINEFDSRQIKGLLKLFPAKMAKLNETNKQVNHPLNPPSYFKLVNQSFTPAANSMENSISDPWFVDTMATHQNDFCLWGGSNTEPAPMEGDDTNAEDDGHSKDVD
;
A
#
# COMPACT_ATOMS: atom_id res chain seq x y z
N MET A 1 -26.93 8.96 1.53
CA MET A 1 -25.81 9.62 2.24
C MET A 1 -24.66 8.64 2.43
N ALA A 2 -23.44 9.01 2.06
CA ALA A 2 -22.26 8.18 2.27
C ALA A 2 -21.88 8.11 3.77
N ARG A 3 -21.51 6.93 4.26
CA ARG A 3 -21.14 6.74 5.67
C ARG A 3 -19.71 7.23 5.90
N LYS A 4 -19.53 8.16 6.84
CA LYS A 4 -18.19 8.64 7.26
C LYS A 4 -17.34 7.47 7.80
N ARG A 5 -16.09 7.38 7.36
CA ARG A 5 -15.13 6.38 7.84
C ARG A 5 -14.80 6.62 9.31
N LEU A 6 -14.90 5.58 10.13
CA LEU A 6 -14.54 5.63 11.55
C LEU A 6 -13.02 5.46 11.73
N ARG A 7 -12.43 6.24 12.65
CA ARG A 7 -11.04 6.05 13.08
C ARG A 7 -10.89 4.80 13.93
N HIS A 8 -9.71 4.18 13.90
CA HIS A 8 -9.35 3.03 14.74
C HIS A 8 -8.81 3.48 16.11
N THR A 9 -9.45 4.47 16.72
CA THR A 9 -9.10 5.01 18.04
C THR A 9 -10.27 4.79 19.00
N ARG A 10 -10.00 4.73 20.31
CA ARG A 10 -11.07 4.64 21.31
C ARG A 10 -11.99 5.85 21.22
N ASN A 11 -13.30 5.63 21.20
CA ASN A 11 -14.28 6.71 21.30
C ASN A 11 -14.39 7.16 22.77
N CYS A 12 -14.25 8.46 23.03
CA CYS A 12 -14.34 9.02 24.38
C CYS A 12 -15.77 8.95 24.91
N SER A 13 -16.77 9.23 24.07
CA SER A 13 -18.19 9.13 24.46
C SER A 13 -18.66 7.67 24.59
N GLU A 14 -19.22 7.34 25.76
CA GLU A 14 -19.76 6.03 26.10
C GLU A 14 -20.92 5.62 25.18
N ASN A 15 -21.89 6.51 25.00
CA ASN A 15 -23.09 6.24 24.18
C ASN A 15 -22.74 5.95 22.72
N VAL A 16 -21.81 6.72 22.15
CA VAL A 16 -21.32 6.51 20.78
C VAL A 16 -20.57 5.18 20.68
N ARG A 17 -19.73 4.86 21.68
CA ARG A 17 -18.97 3.62 21.71
C ARG A 17 -19.89 2.40 21.77
N ASN A 18 -20.90 2.45 22.63
CA ASN A 18 -21.88 1.37 22.77
C ASN A 18 -22.71 1.19 21.50
N SER A 19 -23.23 2.28 20.92
CA SER A 19 -23.94 2.20 19.64
C SER A 19 -23.11 1.57 18.52
N ILE A 20 -21.82 1.93 18.42
CA ILE A 20 -20.90 1.34 17.44
C ILE A 20 -20.63 -0.12 17.75
N LEU A 21 -20.41 -0.47 19.03
CA LEU A 21 -20.16 -1.85 19.45
C LEU A 21 -21.35 -2.74 19.06
N TYR A 22 -22.58 -2.36 19.39
CA TYR A 22 -23.77 -3.12 19.04
C TYR A 22 -23.93 -3.31 17.53
N LYS A 23 -23.72 -2.24 16.74
CA LYS A 23 -23.77 -2.33 15.27
C LYS A 23 -22.70 -3.28 14.72
N ARG A 24 -21.47 -3.20 15.23
CA ARG A 24 -20.36 -4.06 14.79
C ARG A 24 -20.54 -5.50 15.24
N ALA A 25 -20.95 -5.74 16.49
CA ALA A 25 -21.25 -7.06 17.02
C ALA A 25 -22.36 -7.74 16.20
N THR A 26 -23.45 -7.02 15.91
CA THR A 26 -24.54 -7.54 15.07
C THR A 26 -24.03 -7.92 13.67
N SER A 27 -23.19 -7.07 13.05
CA SER A 27 -22.61 -7.41 11.74
C SER A 27 -21.65 -8.60 11.81
N LEU A 28 -20.88 -8.72 12.89
CA LEU A 28 -19.96 -9.82 13.12
C LEU A 28 -20.72 -11.14 13.33
N PHE A 29 -21.81 -11.11 14.09
CA PHE A 29 -22.70 -12.26 14.30
C PHE A 29 -23.32 -12.76 13.00
N LYS A 30 -23.73 -11.86 12.10
CA LYS A 30 -24.18 -12.26 10.76
C LYS A 30 -23.07 -12.94 9.95
N LYS A 31 -21.85 -12.40 9.99
CA LYS A 31 -20.69 -13.00 9.32
C LYS A 31 -20.29 -14.34 9.92
N ALA A 32 -20.44 -14.52 11.23
CA ALA A 32 -20.23 -15.79 11.90
C ALA A 32 -21.28 -16.83 11.49
N GLU A 33 -22.53 -16.43 11.31
CA GLU A 33 -23.59 -17.32 10.79
C GLU A 33 -23.30 -17.77 9.37
N GLU A 34 -23.01 -16.83 8.47
CA GLU A 34 -22.61 -17.14 7.09
C GLU A 34 -21.40 -18.09 7.07
N PHE A 35 -20.36 -17.79 7.87
CA PHE A 35 -19.15 -18.59 7.93
C PHE A 35 -19.38 -19.99 8.49
N SER A 36 -20.17 -20.10 9.57
CA SER A 36 -20.53 -21.38 10.18
C SER A 36 -21.29 -22.27 9.21
N ILE A 37 -22.25 -21.71 8.46
CA ILE A 37 -23.05 -22.44 7.45
C ILE A 37 -22.19 -22.83 6.24
N LEU A 38 -21.40 -21.90 5.70
CA LEU A 38 -20.64 -22.14 4.47
C LEU A 38 -19.50 -23.14 4.64
N CYS A 39 -18.87 -23.15 5.82
CA CYS A 39 -17.72 -24.00 6.09
C CYS A 39 -18.06 -25.21 6.96
N ASP A 40 -19.31 -25.35 7.42
CA ASP A 40 -19.76 -26.38 8.36
C ASP A 40 -18.86 -26.46 9.61
N VAL A 41 -18.66 -25.31 10.25
CA VAL A 41 -17.79 -25.17 11.42
C VAL A 41 -18.52 -24.59 12.62
N ASP A 42 -18.17 -25.10 13.80
CA ASP A 42 -18.60 -24.55 15.08
C ASP A 42 -17.86 -23.24 15.36
N VAL A 43 -18.63 -22.18 15.65
CA VAL A 43 -18.09 -20.86 15.96
C VAL A 43 -18.67 -20.38 17.28
N ALA A 44 -17.82 -19.78 18.12
CA ALA A 44 -18.25 -19.08 19.33
C ALA A 44 -17.61 -17.70 19.35
N ILE A 45 -18.44 -16.68 19.63
CA ILE A 45 -17.98 -15.30 19.79
C ILE A 45 -18.48 -14.81 21.14
N ILE A 46 -17.53 -14.34 21.95
CA ILE A 46 -17.76 -13.81 23.30
C ILE A 46 -17.10 -12.42 23.34
N ILE A 47 -17.90 -11.39 23.58
CA ILE A 47 -17.43 -10.00 23.63
C ILE A 47 -17.71 -9.42 25.01
N PHE A 48 -16.65 -9.02 25.70
CA PHE A 48 -16.75 -8.34 26.98
C PHE A 48 -16.77 -6.83 26.80
N ARG A 49 -17.68 -6.16 27.51
CA ARG A 49 -17.76 -4.70 27.56
C ARG A 49 -17.25 -4.20 28.92
N SER A 50 -16.52 -3.08 28.87
CA SER A 50 -16.08 -2.38 30.08
C SER A 50 -17.29 -1.91 30.88
N GLY A 51 -17.33 -2.25 32.17
CA GLY A 51 -18.41 -1.83 33.08
C GLY A 51 -19.66 -2.71 33.04
N GLU A 52 -19.66 -3.81 32.29
CA GLU A 52 -20.75 -4.77 32.29
C GLU A 52 -20.32 -6.16 32.72
N THR A 53 -21.20 -6.82 33.46
CA THR A 53 -20.98 -8.16 33.98
C THR A 53 -21.29 -9.22 32.93
N GLU A 54 -22.24 -8.96 32.03
CA GLU A 54 -22.68 -9.92 31.02
C GLU A 54 -22.00 -9.69 29.67
N PRO A 55 -21.41 -10.73 29.05
CA PRO A 55 -20.84 -10.63 27.72
C PRO A 55 -21.92 -10.68 26.64
N LEU A 56 -21.65 -10.04 25.50
CA LEU A 56 -22.41 -10.27 24.28
C LEU A 56 -21.93 -11.58 23.65
N VAL A 57 -22.85 -12.53 23.49
CA VAL A 57 -22.56 -13.86 22.98
C VAL A 57 -23.36 -14.14 21.71
N TRP A 58 -22.73 -14.77 20.73
CA TRP A 58 -23.40 -15.20 19.50
C TRP A 58 -24.19 -16.51 19.71
N LYS A 59 -25.42 -16.57 19.17
CA LYS A 59 -26.44 -17.62 19.32
C LYS A 59 -26.93 -17.85 20.76
N SER A 60 -26.12 -18.46 21.63
CA SER A 60 -26.48 -18.70 23.02
C SER A 60 -25.25 -18.92 23.90
N ILE A 61 -25.38 -18.61 25.18
CA ILE A 61 -24.33 -18.85 26.18
C ILE A 61 -23.99 -20.34 26.28
N SER A 62 -25.00 -21.22 26.18
CA SER A 62 -24.81 -22.67 26.25
C SER A 62 -23.97 -23.20 25.08
N LEU A 63 -24.27 -22.76 23.85
CA LEU A 63 -23.51 -23.18 22.66
C LEU A 63 -22.07 -22.64 22.70
N ALA A 64 -21.90 -21.36 23.06
CA ALA A 64 -20.57 -20.78 23.19
C ALA A 64 -19.74 -21.49 24.27
N ARG A 65 -20.37 -21.88 25.38
CA ARG A 65 -19.74 -22.67 26.44
C ARG A 65 -19.32 -24.04 25.92
N GLU A 66 -20.17 -24.73 25.17
CA GLU A 66 -19.85 -26.05 24.62
C GLU A 66 -18.62 -26.01 23.70
N VAL A 67 -18.59 -25.05 22.77
CA VAL A 67 -17.44 -24.82 21.87
C VAL A 67 -16.19 -24.46 22.68
N LEU A 68 -16.32 -23.61 23.70
CA LEU A 68 -15.21 -23.25 24.58
C LEU A 68 -14.68 -24.46 25.36
N MET A 69 -15.55 -25.31 25.91
CA MET A 69 -15.14 -26.51 26.64
C MET A 69 -14.46 -27.51 25.70
N ARG A 70 -14.94 -27.68 24.46
CA ARG A 70 -14.23 -28.45 23.43
C ARG A 70 -12.84 -27.87 23.17
N TYR A 71 -12.73 -26.55 22.98
CA TYR A 71 -11.44 -25.90 22.80
C TYR A 71 -10.50 -26.10 23.99
N LEU A 72 -10.97 -25.99 25.22
CA LEU A 72 -10.17 -26.18 26.43
C LEU A 72 -9.77 -27.64 26.67
N SER A 73 -10.52 -28.59 26.11
CA SER A 73 -10.18 -30.02 26.19
C SER A 73 -8.97 -30.43 25.33
N VAL A 74 -8.60 -29.60 24.35
CA VAL A 74 -7.40 -29.79 23.52
C VAL A 74 -6.14 -29.43 24.31
N THR A 75 -5.02 -30.11 24.04
CA THR A 75 -3.74 -29.84 24.71
C THR A 75 -3.27 -28.40 24.49
N ASP A 76 -2.60 -27.82 25.49
CA ASP A 76 -2.13 -26.42 25.41
C ASP A 76 -1.12 -26.19 24.27
N ASN A 77 -0.31 -27.20 23.93
CA ASN A 77 0.64 -27.12 22.82
C ASN A 77 -0.08 -26.98 21.47
N ASP A 78 -1.11 -27.79 21.24
CA ASP A 78 -1.88 -27.74 19.99
C ASP A 78 -2.70 -26.44 19.89
N ARG A 79 -3.24 -25.97 21.02
CA ARG A 79 -3.98 -24.71 21.10
C ARG A 79 -3.10 -23.51 20.81
N SER A 80 -1.94 -23.41 21.46
CA SER A 80 -1.02 -22.27 21.31
C SER A 80 -0.47 -22.17 19.88
N THR A 81 -0.25 -23.30 19.21
CA THR A 81 0.22 -23.34 17.82
C THR A 81 -0.79 -22.73 16.83
N LYS A 82 -2.09 -22.90 17.07
CA LYS A 82 -3.16 -22.41 16.19
C LYS A 82 -3.78 -21.09 16.66
N LEU A 83 -3.39 -20.59 17.83
CA LEU A 83 -3.94 -19.37 18.41
C LEU A 83 -3.41 -18.13 17.68
N ILE A 84 -4.32 -17.37 17.08
CA ILE A 84 -4.00 -16.08 16.46
C ILE A 84 -4.42 -14.97 17.40
N LYS A 85 -3.46 -14.20 17.91
CA LYS A 85 -3.71 -12.96 18.65
C LYS A 85 -3.82 -11.78 17.68
N LEU A 86 -4.67 -10.80 18.02
CA LEU A 86 -4.85 -9.61 17.20
C LEU A 86 -3.52 -8.85 16.99
N GLU A 87 -2.72 -8.72 18.04
CA GLU A 87 -1.40 -8.07 17.97
C GLU A 87 -0.48 -8.79 16.99
N THR A 88 -0.34 -10.12 17.12
CA THR A 88 0.48 -10.93 16.20
C THR A 88 -0.01 -10.82 14.75
N TYR A 89 -1.33 -10.87 14.54
CA TYR A 89 -1.92 -10.71 13.22
C TYR A 89 -1.60 -9.33 12.60
N LEU A 90 -1.77 -8.26 13.38
CA LEU A 90 -1.47 -6.91 12.91
C LEU A 90 0.02 -6.74 12.61
N SER A 91 0.91 -7.24 13.47
CA SER A 91 2.36 -7.22 13.23
C SER A 91 2.74 -7.95 11.95
N ILE A 92 2.15 -9.13 11.66
CA ILE A 92 2.38 -9.84 10.40
C ILE A 92 1.95 -8.97 9.20
N LYS A 93 0.81 -8.29 9.28
CA LYS A 93 0.31 -7.43 8.19
C LYS A 93 1.19 -6.21 7.97
N VAL A 94 1.65 -5.58 9.04
CA VAL A 94 2.59 -4.46 8.98
C VAL A 94 3.91 -4.92 8.35
N ASN A 95 4.52 -5.99 8.86
CA ASN A 95 5.78 -6.51 8.34
C ASN A 95 5.69 -6.88 6.85
N LYS A 96 4.56 -7.44 6.41
CA LYS A 96 4.33 -7.74 4.99
C LYS A 96 4.34 -6.46 4.15
N LYS A 97 3.66 -5.41 4.61
CA LYS A 97 3.61 -4.12 3.92
C LYS A 97 4.98 -3.43 3.90
N GLU A 98 5.71 -3.48 5.00
CA GLU A 98 7.09 -2.97 5.05
C GLU A 98 8.01 -3.73 4.08
N GLU A 99 7.85 -5.04 3.93
CA GLU A 99 8.63 -5.82 2.97
C GLU A 99 8.28 -5.46 1.51
N GLU A 100 7.00 -5.22 1.21
CA GLU A 100 6.57 -4.69 -0.08
C GLU A 100 7.22 -3.33 -0.36
N ILE A 101 7.25 -2.44 0.63
CA ILE A 101 7.91 -1.12 0.53
C ILE A 101 9.41 -1.28 0.28
N ARG A 102 10.12 -2.09 1.07
CA ARG A 102 11.57 -2.32 0.91
C ARG A 102 11.94 -2.82 -0.48
N LYS A 103 11.10 -3.68 -1.09
CA LYS A 103 11.32 -4.17 -2.46
C LYS A 103 11.20 -3.05 -3.50
N ILE A 104 10.19 -2.20 -3.35
CA ILE A 104 9.97 -1.05 -4.24
C ILE A 104 11.12 -0.05 -4.09
N GLU A 105 11.52 0.27 -2.85
CA GLU A 105 12.65 1.17 -2.57
C GLU A 105 13.93 0.65 -3.22
N LYS A 106 14.24 -0.65 -3.06
CA LYS A 106 15.41 -1.27 -3.68
C LYS A 106 15.37 -1.19 -5.20
N LEU A 107 14.23 -1.50 -5.82
CA LEU A 107 14.09 -1.40 -7.29
C LEU A 107 14.25 0.04 -7.76
N ASN A 108 13.70 1.00 -7.01
CA ASN A 108 13.84 2.41 -7.31
C ASN A 108 15.30 2.88 -7.22
N GLU A 109 16.03 2.45 -6.20
CA GLU A 109 17.46 2.73 -6.07
C GLU A 109 18.27 2.11 -7.23
N GLU A 110 17.98 0.87 -7.62
CA GLU A 110 18.64 0.22 -8.78
C GLU A 110 18.39 0.99 -10.08
N LYS A 111 17.16 1.48 -10.30
CA LYS A 111 16.79 2.29 -11.47
C LYS A 111 17.42 3.67 -11.43
N GLU A 112 17.46 4.33 -10.27
CA GLU A 112 18.17 5.59 -10.08
C GLU A 112 19.65 5.44 -10.45
N MET A 113 20.32 4.40 -9.94
CA MET A 113 21.74 4.17 -10.24
C MET A 113 21.99 3.85 -11.72
N GLU A 114 21.07 3.15 -12.37
CA GLU A 114 21.14 2.88 -13.81
C GLU A 114 21.00 4.17 -14.65
N LEU A 115 20.07 5.06 -14.28
CA LEU A 115 19.90 6.36 -14.95
C LEU A 115 21.15 7.24 -14.77
N LEU A 116 21.68 7.32 -13.55
CA LEU A 116 22.90 8.09 -13.28
C LEU A 116 24.11 7.53 -14.03
N PHE A 117 24.21 6.20 -14.14
CA PHE A 117 25.28 5.56 -14.91
C PHE A 117 25.17 5.91 -16.39
N ASN A 118 23.97 5.89 -16.98
CA ASN A 118 23.78 6.28 -18.38
C ASN A 118 24.17 7.74 -18.61
N GLN A 119 23.75 8.65 -17.72
CA GLN A 119 24.15 10.06 -17.81
C GLN A 119 25.66 10.27 -17.67
N PHE A 120 26.32 9.49 -16.81
CA PHE A 120 27.78 9.49 -16.71
C PHE A 120 28.44 9.05 -18.02
N MET A 121 27.91 8.00 -18.67
CA MET A 121 28.40 7.54 -19.97
C MET A 121 28.15 8.54 -21.10
N GLU A 122 27.10 9.35 -21.00
CA GLU A 122 26.80 10.46 -21.92
C GLU A 122 27.69 11.70 -21.70
N GLY A 123 28.56 11.68 -20.69
CA GLY A 123 29.58 12.72 -20.46
C GLY A 123 29.31 13.66 -19.28
N ARG A 124 28.33 13.36 -18.41
CA ARG A 124 28.13 14.13 -17.18
C ARG A 124 29.39 14.07 -16.30
N ASN A 125 29.81 15.20 -15.74
CA ASN A 125 31.02 15.27 -14.92
C ASN A 125 30.83 14.57 -13.57
N ILE A 126 31.88 13.87 -13.11
CA ILE A 126 31.82 13.10 -11.86
C ILE A 126 31.60 13.97 -10.60
N ASN A 127 32.01 15.24 -10.67
CA ASN A 127 31.88 16.19 -9.56
C ASN A 127 30.44 16.67 -9.33
N GLU A 128 29.53 16.40 -10.27
CA GLU A 128 28.11 16.74 -10.15
C GLU A 128 27.30 15.70 -9.35
N PHE A 129 27.88 14.52 -9.09
CA PHE A 129 27.23 13.49 -8.29
C PHE A 129 27.50 13.70 -6.80
N ASP A 130 26.48 13.45 -5.97
CA ASP A 130 26.67 13.44 -4.53
C ASP A 130 27.40 12.18 -4.04
N SER A 131 27.80 12.16 -2.76
CA SER A 131 28.57 11.05 -2.19
C SER A 131 27.81 9.72 -2.16
N ARG A 132 26.47 9.73 -2.03
CA ARG A 132 25.61 8.53 -2.09
C ARG A 132 25.56 7.99 -3.51
N GLN A 133 25.40 8.87 -4.49
CA GLN A 133 25.37 8.55 -5.92
C GLN A 133 26.71 8.00 -6.40
N ILE A 134 27.83 8.66 -6.07
CA ILE A 134 29.19 8.17 -6.42
C ILE A 134 29.41 6.77 -5.85
N LYS A 135 29.03 6.54 -4.59
CA LYS A 135 29.13 5.22 -3.94
C LYS A 135 28.26 4.18 -4.63
N GLY A 136 27.05 4.54 -5.06
CA GLY A 136 26.14 3.65 -5.79
C GLY A 136 26.68 3.30 -7.19
N LEU A 137 27.17 4.29 -7.93
CA LEU A 137 27.81 4.10 -9.24
C LEU A 137 29.04 3.20 -9.15
N LEU A 138 29.89 3.40 -8.13
CA LEU A 138 31.08 2.56 -7.90
C LEU A 138 30.70 1.08 -7.69
N LYS A 139 29.56 0.80 -7.06
CA LYS A 139 29.05 -0.57 -6.90
C LYS A 139 28.48 -1.15 -8.20
N LEU A 140 27.88 -0.31 -9.05
CA LEU A 140 27.27 -0.73 -10.31
C LEU A 140 28.32 -0.99 -11.41
N PHE A 141 29.45 -0.29 -11.36
CA PHE A 141 30.50 -0.34 -12.40
C PHE A 141 31.02 -1.75 -12.71
N PRO A 142 31.39 -2.60 -11.73
CA PRO A 142 31.88 -3.95 -12.00
C PRO A 142 30.85 -4.82 -12.72
N ALA A 143 29.56 -4.69 -12.35
CA ALA A 143 28.47 -5.45 -12.95
C ALA A 143 28.25 -5.07 -14.43
N LYS A 144 28.35 -3.77 -14.75
CA LYS A 144 28.26 -3.29 -16.14
C LYS A 144 29.49 -3.70 -16.96
N MET A 145 30.69 -3.63 -16.39
CA MET A 145 31.94 -4.10 -17.04
C MET A 145 31.92 -5.60 -17.32
N ALA A 146 31.42 -6.42 -16.40
CA ALA A 146 31.28 -7.86 -16.61
C ALA A 146 30.34 -8.18 -17.78
N LYS A 147 29.17 -7.54 -17.83
CA LYS A 147 28.22 -7.67 -18.96
C LYS A 147 28.84 -7.27 -20.29
N LEU A 148 29.60 -6.17 -20.33
CA LEU A 148 30.28 -5.71 -21.55
C LEU A 148 31.36 -6.70 -22.01
N ASN A 149 32.12 -7.28 -21.10
CA ASN A 149 33.12 -8.30 -21.43
C ASN A 149 32.49 -9.58 -21.97
N GLU A 150 31.32 -9.97 -21.45
CA GLU A 150 30.55 -11.12 -21.95
C GLU A 150 29.99 -10.87 -23.35
N THR A 151 29.41 -9.70 -23.62
CA THR A 151 28.91 -9.35 -24.97
C THR A 151 30.05 -9.28 -25.98
N ASN A 152 31.20 -8.71 -25.60
CA ASN A 152 32.38 -8.65 -26.47
C ASN A 152 32.89 -10.05 -26.86
N LYS A 153 32.90 -11.02 -25.92
CA LYS A 153 33.26 -12.42 -26.24
C LYS A 153 32.31 -13.07 -27.24
N GLN A 154 31.01 -12.75 -27.18
CA GLN A 154 30.01 -13.28 -28.12
C GLN A 154 30.13 -12.65 -29.52
N VAL A 155 30.47 -11.36 -29.60
CA VAL A 155 30.73 -10.67 -30.88
C VAL A 155 31.98 -11.21 -31.58
N ASN A 156 32.96 -11.71 -30.83
CA ASN A 156 34.20 -12.27 -31.38
C ASN A 156 34.11 -13.75 -31.80
N HIS A 157 32.93 -14.39 -31.76
CA HIS A 157 32.71 -15.66 -32.46
C HIS A 157 32.46 -15.39 -33.96
N PRO A 158 33.10 -16.12 -34.89
CA PRO A 158 33.13 -15.73 -36.30
C PRO A 158 31.77 -15.92 -36.96
N LEU A 159 31.06 -14.81 -37.20
CA LEU A 159 30.03 -14.73 -38.23
C LEU A 159 30.72 -14.74 -39.59
N ASN A 160 30.57 -15.84 -40.33
CA ASN A 160 30.90 -15.88 -41.75
C ASN A 160 30.13 -14.75 -42.46
N PRO A 161 30.79 -13.85 -43.21
CA PRO A 161 30.11 -12.72 -43.80
C PRO A 161 29.28 -13.16 -45.02
N PRO A 162 27.99 -12.77 -45.13
CA PRO A 162 27.31 -12.82 -46.40
C PRO A 162 27.90 -11.73 -47.30
N SER A 163 28.41 -12.20 -48.43
CA SER A 163 28.91 -11.39 -49.53
C SER A 163 27.81 -10.51 -50.14
N TYR A 164 28.18 -9.28 -50.51
CA TYR A 164 27.44 -8.29 -51.32
C TYR A 164 26.22 -7.57 -50.70
N PHE A 165 26.29 -6.24 -50.51
CA PHE A 165 25.99 -5.24 -51.55
C PHE A 165 26.13 -3.77 -51.05
N LYS A 166 26.96 -3.02 -51.80
CA LYS A 166 26.88 -1.59 -52.19
C LYS A 166 26.56 -0.49 -51.15
N LEU A 167 27.61 0.29 -50.90
CA LEU A 167 27.62 1.71 -50.55
C LEU A 167 26.81 2.54 -51.58
N VAL A 168 25.74 3.20 -51.13
CA VAL A 168 25.20 4.38 -51.80
C VAL A 168 25.37 5.56 -50.84
N ASN A 169 26.25 6.47 -51.23
CA ASN A 169 26.38 7.78 -50.61
C ASN A 169 25.20 8.65 -51.06
N GLN A 170 24.46 9.23 -50.10
CA GLN A 170 23.71 10.45 -50.34
C GLN A 170 23.83 11.35 -49.11
N SER A 171 24.14 12.62 -49.37
CA SER A 171 24.48 13.66 -48.40
C SER A 171 23.31 14.64 -48.19
N PHE A 172 23.29 15.27 -47.00
CA PHE A 172 22.48 16.44 -46.55
C PHE A 172 20.96 16.20 -46.37
N THR A 173 20.23 16.63 -45.32
CA THR A 173 20.24 17.81 -44.43
C THR A 173 19.54 17.52 -43.07
N PRO A 174 19.58 18.42 -42.05
CA PRO A 174 19.16 18.15 -40.67
C PRO A 174 17.69 18.54 -40.41
N ALA A 175 16.95 17.75 -39.60
CA ALA A 175 15.77 18.25 -38.90
C ALA A 175 15.29 17.36 -37.74
N ALA A 176 14.99 18.05 -36.65
CA ALA A 176 13.98 17.79 -35.61
C ALA A 176 14.18 16.62 -34.64
N ASN A 177 14.56 17.00 -33.42
CA ASN A 177 14.16 16.34 -32.19
C ASN A 177 12.62 16.17 -32.18
N SER A 178 12.10 14.99 -31.81
CA SER A 178 10.83 14.93 -31.08
C SER A 178 10.79 13.68 -30.21
N MET A 179 10.46 13.93 -28.94
CA MET A 179 10.32 13.01 -27.82
C MET A 179 9.06 12.11 -27.92
N GLU A 180 8.38 12.11 -29.07
CA GLU A 180 7.07 11.45 -29.26
C GLU A 180 7.15 9.97 -29.62
N ASN A 181 8.31 9.46 -30.03
CA ASN A 181 8.42 8.07 -30.49
C ASN A 181 8.63 7.04 -29.36
N SER A 182 8.90 7.46 -28.11
CA SER A 182 9.04 6.51 -27.00
C SER A 182 7.74 6.20 -26.25
N ILE A 183 6.69 7.01 -26.45
CA ILE A 183 5.38 6.81 -25.80
C ILE A 183 4.55 5.74 -26.53
N SER A 184 4.88 5.45 -27.79
CA SER A 184 4.16 4.48 -28.63
C SER A 184 4.79 3.08 -28.62
N ASP A 185 5.80 2.85 -27.79
CA ASP A 185 6.53 1.58 -27.74
C ASP A 185 5.63 0.49 -27.12
N PRO A 186 5.35 -0.63 -27.82
CA PRO A 186 4.38 -1.64 -27.35
C PRO A 186 4.66 -2.18 -25.96
N TRP A 187 5.93 -2.24 -25.53
CA TRP A 187 6.28 -2.68 -24.18
C TRP A 187 5.88 -1.66 -23.10
N PHE A 188 5.91 -0.36 -23.41
CA PHE A 188 5.56 0.71 -22.46
C PHE A 188 4.05 0.70 -22.19
N VAL A 189 3.24 0.54 -23.25
CA VAL A 189 1.77 0.46 -23.15
C VAL A 189 1.35 -0.80 -22.37
N ASP A 190 1.99 -1.94 -22.63
CA ASP A 190 1.68 -3.23 -21.97
C ASP A 190 2.08 -3.24 -20.48
N THR A 191 3.17 -2.55 -20.15
CA THR A 191 3.62 -2.35 -18.76
C THR A 191 2.67 -1.44 -17.98
N MET A 192 2.16 -0.38 -18.60
CA MET A 192 1.21 0.52 -17.93
C MET A 192 -0.19 -0.10 -17.80
N ALA A 193 -0.64 -0.88 -18.79
CA ALA A 193 -1.94 -1.58 -18.75
C ALA A 193 -2.00 -2.68 -17.68
N THR A 194 -0.90 -3.40 -17.45
CA THR A 194 -0.81 -4.44 -16.41
C THR A 194 -0.81 -3.87 -14.99
N HIS A 195 -0.34 -2.62 -14.79
CA HIS A 195 -0.33 -1.95 -13.49
C HIS A 195 -1.55 -1.06 -13.20
N GLN A 196 -2.42 -0.82 -14.19
CA GLN A 196 -3.60 0.04 -14.02
C GLN A 196 -4.69 -0.60 -13.14
N ASN A 197 -4.70 -1.93 -13.00
CA ASN A 197 -5.64 -2.62 -12.10
C ASN A 197 -5.26 -2.55 -10.61
N ASP A 198 -4.02 -2.17 -10.26
CA ASP A 198 -3.60 -2.01 -8.86
C ASP A 198 -3.60 -0.55 -8.38
N PHE A 199 -3.62 0.43 -9.30
CA PHE A 199 -3.50 1.86 -8.93
C PHE A 199 -4.85 2.58 -8.72
N CYS A 200 -5.97 2.03 -9.19
CA CYS A 200 -7.27 2.73 -9.18
C CYS A 200 -8.10 2.62 -7.89
N LEU A 201 -7.58 2.09 -6.77
CA LEU A 201 -8.34 1.99 -5.52
C LEU A 201 -8.05 3.08 -4.47
N TRP A 202 -7.16 4.05 -4.74
CA TRP A 202 -6.92 5.09 -3.75
C TRP A 202 -6.41 6.41 -4.35
N GLY A 203 -7.32 7.27 -4.79
CA GLY A 203 -6.95 8.61 -5.23
C GLY A 203 -8.16 9.49 -5.54
N GLY A 204 -8.67 10.17 -4.53
CA GLY A 204 -9.73 11.18 -4.66
C GLY A 204 -9.61 12.18 -3.53
N SER A 205 -8.60 13.04 -3.63
CA SER A 205 -8.42 14.25 -2.83
C SER A 205 -9.32 15.35 -3.39
N ASN A 206 -10.32 15.77 -2.62
CA ASN A 206 -10.92 17.09 -2.80
C ASN A 206 -10.42 17.96 -1.65
N THR A 207 -9.44 18.80 -1.98
CA THR A 207 -9.14 20.03 -1.26
C THR A 207 -10.15 21.06 -1.76
N GLU A 208 -11.01 21.59 -0.89
CA GLU A 208 -11.85 22.74 -1.21
C GLU A 208 -11.45 23.89 -0.26
N PRO A 209 -11.28 25.13 -0.76
CA PRO A 209 -10.71 26.22 0.03
C PRO A 209 -11.78 26.87 0.91
N ALA A 210 -11.32 27.45 2.02
CA ALA A 210 -12.13 28.23 2.95
C ALA A 210 -12.72 29.49 2.26
N PRO A 211 -13.96 29.90 2.60
CA PRO A 211 -14.42 31.25 2.32
C PRO A 211 -14.08 32.19 3.48
N MET A 212 -13.57 33.36 3.09
CA MET A 212 -13.31 34.55 3.89
C MET A 212 -14.58 35.15 4.51
N GLU A 213 -14.36 35.92 5.57
CA GLU A 213 -15.29 36.82 6.26
C GLU A 213 -16.15 37.68 5.32
N GLY A 214 -17.40 37.86 5.73
CA GLY A 214 -18.29 38.94 5.33
C GLY A 214 -19.11 39.33 6.56
N ASP A 215 -18.75 40.47 7.14
CA ASP A 215 -19.48 41.23 8.14
C ASP A 215 -20.81 41.73 7.55
N ASP A 216 -21.88 41.76 8.36
CA ASP A 216 -22.93 42.78 8.31
C ASP A 216 -24.00 42.54 9.41
N THR A 217 -23.88 43.37 10.45
CA THR A 217 -24.97 44.14 11.10
C THR A 217 -26.03 43.47 12.00
N ASN A 218 -25.97 43.87 13.27
CA ASN A 218 -27.03 44.44 14.11
C ASN A 218 -28.32 43.63 14.40
N ALA A 219 -28.42 43.21 15.67
CA ALA A 219 -29.63 43.46 16.47
C ALA A 219 -29.21 43.68 17.94
N GLU A 220 -29.22 44.95 18.34
CA GLU A 220 -29.47 45.36 19.72
C GLU A 220 -30.83 44.77 20.15
N ASP A 221 -30.97 44.33 21.41
CA ASP A 221 -31.79 45.03 22.39
C ASP A 221 -31.94 44.20 23.69
N ASP A 222 -31.43 44.79 24.76
CA ASP A 222 -31.89 44.85 26.14
C ASP A 222 -32.36 43.61 26.94
N GLY A 223 -31.71 43.47 28.10
CA GLY A 223 -32.44 43.84 29.31
C GLY A 223 -32.63 42.77 30.41
N HIS A 224 -31.73 42.84 31.39
CA HIS A 224 -32.04 42.88 32.83
C HIS A 224 -32.38 41.58 33.62
N SER A 225 -31.40 41.18 34.44
CA SER A 225 -31.45 41.02 35.92
C SER A 225 -32.27 39.86 36.53
N LYS A 226 -31.61 38.98 37.29
CA LYS A 226 -31.40 39.11 38.75
C LYS A 226 -30.76 37.84 39.31
N ASP A 227 -29.89 38.07 40.29
CA ASP A 227 -29.44 37.12 41.29
C ASP A 227 -30.62 36.40 41.98
N VAL A 228 -30.37 35.22 42.53
CA VAL A 228 -30.64 34.83 43.93
C VAL A 228 -30.41 33.31 44.08
N ASP A 229 -29.54 33.00 45.04
CA ASP A 229 -29.27 31.75 45.80
C ASP A 229 -28.79 30.47 45.10
#